data_AF-A0A1I6ANC4-F1
#
_entry.id   AF-A0A1I6ANC4-F1
#
_cell.length_a   1.000
_cell.length_b   1.000
_cell.length_c   1.000
_cell.angle_alpha   90.00
_cell.angle_beta   90.00
_cell.angle_gamma   90.00
#
_symmetry.space_group_name_H-M   'P 1'
#
loop_
_entity.id
_entity.type
_entity.pdbx_description
1 polymer ?
#
loop_
_entity_poly.entity_id
_entity_poly.type
_entity_poly.pdbx_seq_one_letter_code
_entity_poly.pdbx_strand_id
1 'polypeptide(L)' 'MMPITEDGYVMERPTLNSRRIRRLSLTDIFTIYQTADDWVLVTHPHEPAGWVMLKHLAP' A
#
# COMPACT_ATOMS: atom_id res chain seq x y z
N MET A 1 -4.96 -4.12 10.36
CA MET A 1 -3.63 -3.50 10.17
C MET A 1 -2.69 -4.58 9.70
N MET A 2 -1.90 -4.34 8.65
CA MET A 2 -0.89 -5.28 8.16
C MET A 2 0.47 -4.59 8.07
N PRO A 3 1.56 -5.25 8.48
CA PRO A 3 2.91 -4.71 8.38
C PRO A 3 3.46 -4.87 6.96
N ILE A 4 4.39 -3.97 6.59
CA ILE A 4 5.14 -4.05 5.34
C ILE A 4 6.31 -5.03 5.50
N THR A 5 6.47 -5.96 4.56
CA THR A 5 7.54 -6.98 4.58
C THR A 5 8.67 -6.72 3.60
N GLU A 6 8.40 -5.93 2.56
CA GLU A 6 9.35 -5.66 1.48
C GLU A 6 9.31 -4.20 1.03
N ASP A 7 10.39 -3.77 0.39
CA ASP A 7 10.45 -2.48 -0.29
C ASP A 7 9.38 -2.38 -1.39
N GLY A 8 8.63 -1.28 -1.38
CA GLY A 8 7.58 -1.03 -2.36
C GLY A 8 7.13 0.42 -2.36
N TYR A 9 6.03 0.68 -3.06
CA TYR A 9 5.45 2.01 -3.18
C TYR A 9 3.94 1.97 -2.96
N VAL A 10 3.43 3.04 -2.37
CA VAL A 10 2.02 3.40 -2.43
C VAL A 10 1.76 4.07 -3.78
N MET A 11 0.78 3.54 -4.52
CA MET A 11 0.43 3.94 -5.88
C MET A 11 -0.92 4.66 -5.90
N GLU A 12 -1.09 5.64 -6.78
CA GLU A 12 -2.36 6.35 -6.92
C GLU A 12 -3.51 5.47 -7.48
N ARG A 13 -3.18 4.47 -8.30
CA ARG A 13 -4.10 3.49 -8.88
C ARG A 13 -3.50 2.08 -8.76
N PRO A 14 -4.32 1.00 -8.81
CA PRO A 14 -3.87 -0.39 -8.71
C PRO A 14 -3.22 -0.86 -10.03
N THR A 15 -2.15 -0.20 -10.45
CA THR A 15 -1.37 -0.55 -11.63
C THR A 15 0.07 -0.13 -11.47
N LEU A 16 0.98 -0.93 -12.03
CA LEU A 16 2.43 -0.67 -11.98
C LEU A 16 2.84 0.63 -12.69
N ASN A 17 2.04 1.10 -13.64
CA ASN A 17 2.31 2.32 -14.40
C ASN A 17 1.71 3.58 -13.75
N SER A 18 1.07 3.45 -12.58
CA SER A 18 0.52 4.59 -11.86
C SER A 18 1.62 5.47 -11.27
N ARG A 19 1.28 6.73 -10.99
CA ARG A 19 2.12 7.60 -10.18
C ARG A 19 2.39 6.94 -8.81
N ARG A 20 3.67 6.92 -8.42
CA ARG A 20 4.13 6.58 -7.07
C ARG A 20 3.85 7.78 -6.17
N ILE A 21 3.04 7.60 -5.14
CA ILE A 21 2.74 8.62 -4.14
C ILE A 21 3.92 8.71 -3.16
N ARG A 22 4.35 7.54 -2.67
CA ARG A 22 5.29 7.42 -1.54
C ARG A 22 5.96 6.04 -1.55
N ARG A 23 7.18 5.95 -1.03
CA ARG A 23 7.84 4.67 -0.75
C ARG A 23 7.31 4.08 0.56
N LEU A 24 7.15 2.76 0.62
CA LEU A 24 6.81 2.06 1.85
C LEU A 24 8.02 2.05 2.81
N SER A 25 7.76 2.18 4.10
CA SER A 25 8.70 1.91 5.18
C SER A 25 8.27 0.65 5.93
N LEU A 26 9.23 -0.16 6.37
CA LEU A 26 8.97 -1.34 7.21
C LEU A 26 8.32 -0.98 8.56
N THR A 27 8.46 0.27 8.99
CA THR A 27 7.83 0.80 10.21
C THR A 27 6.41 1.31 9.97
N ASP A 28 5.92 1.28 8.73
CA ASP A 28 4.60 1.80 8.42
C ASP A 28 3.50 0.85 8.88
N ILE A 29 2.48 1.43 9.49
CA ILE A 29 1.26 0.72 9.87
C ILE A 29 0.12 1.34 9.07
N PHE A 30 -0.43 0.55 8.15
CA PHE A 30 -1.54 0.97 7.33
C PHE A 30 -2.86 0.33 7.77
N THR A 31 -3.94 1.08 7.58
CA THR A 31 -5.31 0.55 7.65
C THR A 31 -5.73 0.10 6.26
N ILE A 32 -6.24 -1.12 6.17
CA ILE A 32 -6.72 -1.71 4.91
C ILE A 32 -8.21 -1.42 4.76
N TYR A 33 -8.61 -0.95 3.59
CA TYR A 33 -10.02 -0.71 3.27
C TYR A 33 -10.59 -1.71 2.27
N GLN A 34 -9.84 -2.02 1.21
CA GLN A 34 -10.33 -2.85 0.11
C GLN A 34 -9.18 -3.63 -0.52
N THR A 35 -9.49 -4.83 -1.02
CA THR A 35 -8.61 -5.61 -1.88
C THR A 35 -9.19 -5.67 -3.29
N ALA A 36 -8.33 -5.57 -4.30
CA ALA A 36 -8.65 -5.70 -5.71
C ALA A 36 -7.52 -6.45 -6.39
N ASP A 37 -7.76 -7.72 -6.72
CA ASP A 37 -6.74 -8.66 -7.23
C ASP A 37 -5.48 -8.67 -6.34
N ASP A 38 -4.32 -8.34 -6.91
CA ASP A 38 -3.03 -8.26 -6.20
C ASP A 38 -2.81 -6.94 -5.47
N TRP A 39 -3.82 -6.08 -5.36
CA TRP A 39 -3.70 -4.75 -4.77
C TRP A 39 -4.58 -4.57 -3.55
N VAL A 40 -4.08 -3.74 -2.63
CA VAL A 40 -4.75 -3.38 -1.39
C VAL A 40 -4.82 -1.88 -1.29
N LEU A 41 -6.03 -1.34 -1.17
CA LEU A 41 -6.26 0.06 -0.85
C LEU A 41 -5.99 0.26 0.64
N VAL A 42 -4.98 1.07 0.93
CA VAL A 42 -4.49 1.38 2.25
C VAL A 42 -4.61 2.87 2.55
N THR A 43 -4.68 3.21 3.83
CA THR A 43 -4.50 4.60 4.30
C THR A 43 -3.53 4.66 5.45
N HIS A 44 -2.82 5.78 5.53
CA HIS A 44 -2.03 6.17 6.68
C HIS A 44 -2.75 7.32 7.40
N PRO A 45 -2.60 7.46 8.73
CA PRO A 45 -3.10 8.63 9.43
C PRO A 45 -2.54 9.90 8.77
N HIS A 46 -3.41 10.83 8.39
CA HIS A 46 -3.08 12.11 7.76
C HIS A 46 -2.61 12.08 6.30
N GLU A 47 -2.70 10.94 5.61
CA GLU A 47 -2.38 10.86 4.17
C GLU A 47 -3.59 10.40 3.34
N PRO A 48 -3.66 10.80 2.06
CA PRO A 48 -4.65 10.25 1.16
C PRO A 48 -4.45 8.73 1.00
N ALA A 49 -5.56 8.03 0.77
CA ALA A 49 -5.53 6.60 0.50
C ALA A 49 -4.76 6.30 -0.80
N GLY A 50 -4.16 5.11 -0.86
CA GLY A 50 -3.44 4.64 -2.03
C GLY A 50 -3.33 3.13 -2.08
N TRP A 51 -2.80 2.62 -3.19
CA TRP A 51 -2.76 1.20 -3.51
C TRP A 51 -1.38 0.61 -3.29
N VAL A 52 -1.30 -0.52 -2.60
CA VAL A 52 -0.08 -1.28 -2.36
C VAL A 52 -0.27 -2.69 -2.88
N MET A 53 0.77 -3.31 -3.45
CA MET A 53 0.68 -4.72 -3.83
C MET A 53 0.63 -5.60 -2.60
N LEU A 54 -0.29 -6.57 -2.61
CA LEU A 54 -0.51 -7.52 -1.52
C LEU A 54 0.76 -8.26 -1.13
N LYS A 55 1.64 -8.58 -2.09
CA LYS A 55 2.92 -9.28 -1.84
C LYS A 55 3.88 -8.52 -0.89
N HIS A 56 3.71 -7.21 -0.76
CA HIS A 56 4.52 -6.38 0.13
C HIS A 56 3.97 -6.31 1.56
N LEU A 57 2.82 -6.96 1.81
CA LEU A 57 2.16 -7.03 3.10
C LEU A 57 2.34 -8.44 3.68
N ALA A 58 2.56 -8.53 4.98
CA ALA A 58 2.45 -9.83 5.67
C ALA A 58 0.96 -10.22 5.82
N PRO A 59 0.61 -11.52 5.71
CA PRO A 59 -0.71 -12.01 6.08
C PRO A 59 -1.05 -11.77 7.56
#